data_AF-A0A5B0A467-F1
#
_entry.id   AF-A0A5B0A467-F1
#
_cell.length_a   1.000
_cell.length_b   1.000
_cell.length_c   1.000
_cell.angle_alpha   90.00
_cell.angle_beta   90.00
_cell.angle_gamma   90.00
#
_symmetry.space_group_name_H-M   'P 1'
#
loop_
_entity.id
_entity.type
_entity.pdbx_description
1 polymer ?
#
loop_
_entity_poly.entity_id
_entity_poly.type
_entity_poly.pdbx_seq_one_letter_code
_entity_poly.pdbx_strand_id
1 'polypeptide(L)'
;MSQEVDLTRYTPAEAVVDGRISAVLIPERRWYNALLSGQGDEPIERWNAKVFQDLESPTASEDCWTWTASLSKDGYGSFRLGGQKARAHHVLWALEHGSPPAYVYVSNRLERVHLGHLCHDRDETCQGGPSCLHRACVNPEHLALQSQSTNVRAGHGGDFHRRKAQCPSGHAYAEFGFSYTDPHGTTRRYCRACQHGQRAPQFAGSRKGLEVAA
;
A
#
# COMPACT_ATOMS: atom_id res chain seq x y z
N MET A 1 14.99 -14.78 -15.06
CA MET A 1 15.61 -13.68 -15.81
C MET A 1 15.52 -12.42 -14.95
N SER A 2 16.62 -11.96 -14.37
CA SER A 2 16.68 -10.66 -13.71
C SER A 2 16.46 -9.60 -14.78
N GLN A 3 15.36 -8.85 -14.71
CA GLN A 3 15.20 -7.66 -15.54
C GLN A 3 16.30 -6.68 -15.15
N GLU A 4 17.19 -6.39 -16.09
CA GLU A 4 18.17 -5.31 -15.96
C GLU A 4 17.37 -3.99 -15.92
N VAL A 5 17.47 -3.26 -14.81
CA VAL A 5 16.75 -2.01 -14.62
C VAL A 5 17.60 -0.89 -15.22
N ASP A 6 17.08 -0.20 -16.24
CA ASP A 6 17.70 1.01 -16.79
C ASP A 6 17.64 2.14 -15.75
N LEU A 7 18.73 2.30 -14.99
CA LEU A 7 18.86 3.28 -13.91
C LEU A 7 18.94 4.73 -14.44
N THR A 8 19.18 4.95 -15.73
CA THR A 8 19.33 6.31 -16.31
C THR A 8 18.04 7.13 -16.23
N ARG A 9 16.89 6.47 -16.03
CA ARG A 9 15.57 7.11 -15.90
C ARG A 9 15.20 7.48 -14.47
N TYR A 10 16.15 7.36 -13.54
CA TYR A 10 15.95 7.58 -12.12
C TYR A 10 16.95 8.58 -11.58
N THR A 11 16.47 9.49 -10.73
CA THR A 11 17.31 10.41 -9.97
C THR A 11 17.57 9.83 -8.57
N PRO A 12 18.81 9.57 -8.16
CA PRO A 12 19.15 9.18 -6.80
C PRO A 12 18.79 10.28 -5.79
N ALA A 13 18.20 9.88 -4.67
CA ALA A 13 17.86 10.76 -3.55
C ALA A 13 17.84 9.99 -2.23
N GLU A 14 17.52 10.68 -1.14
CA GLU A 14 17.27 10.06 0.17
C GLU A 14 15.84 10.38 0.62
N ALA A 15 15.18 9.42 1.27
CA ALA A 15 13.87 9.63 1.85
C ALA A 15 13.67 8.75 3.10
N VAL A 16 12.77 9.15 3.98
CA VAL A 16 12.38 8.36 5.14
C VAL A 16 11.42 7.25 4.69
N VAL A 17 11.89 6.01 4.68
CA VAL A 17 11.10 4.81 4.34
C VAL A 17 11.02 3.92 5.58
N ASP A 18 9.81 3.50 5.97
CA ASP A 18 9.57 2.71 7.19
C ASP A 18 10.23 3.36 8.45
N GLY A 19 10.23 4.69 8.51
CA GLY A 19 10.81 5.46 9.62
C GLY A 19 12.34 5.58 9.62
N ARG A 20 13.02 5.20 8.52
CA ARG A 20 14.48 5.27 8.40
C ARG A 20 14.91 5.97 7.12
N ILE A 21 15.94 6.80 7.19
CA ILE A 21 16.57 7.38 6.00
C ILE A 21 17.11 6.24 5.14
N SER A 22 16.66 6.21 3.89
CA SER A 22 16.99 5.18 2.92
C SER A 22 17.34 5.82 1.58
N ALA A 23 18.31 5.24 0.87
CA ALA A 23 18.58 5.61 -0.51
C ALA A 23 17.39 5.22 -1.39
N VAL A 24 16.92 6.17 -2.20
CA VAL A 24 15.77 6.00 -3.09
C VAL A 24 16.08 6.46 -4.51
N LEU A 25 15.31 5.94 -5.45
CA LEU A 25 15.37 6.26 -6.86
C LEU A 25 14.06 6.90 -7.29
N ILE A 26 14.10 8.19 -7.63
CA ILE A 26 12.94 8.96 -8.06
C ILE A 26 12.76 8.77 -9.58
N PRO A 27 11.65 8.20 -10.06
CA PRO A 27 11.41 8.06 -11.49
C PRO A 27 11.05 9.41 -12.11
N GLU A 28 11.40 9.60 -13.38
CA GLU A 28 10.81 10.69 -14.16
C GLU A 28 9.28 10.52 -14.28
N ARG A 29 8.52 11.55 -13.93
CA ARG A 29 7.06 11.55 -14.04
C ARG A 29 6.59 12.82 -14.74
N ARG A 30 5.89 12.66 -15.87
CA ARG A 30 5.35 13.80 -16.64
C ARG A 30 4.43 14.69 -15.81
N TRP A 31 3.59 14.09 -14.96
CA TRP A 31 2.74 14.88 -14.06
C TRP A 31 3.54 15.69 -13.04
N TYR A 32 4.68 15.17 -12.57
CA TYR A 32 5.55 15.86 -11.62
C TYR A 32 6.31 17.00 -12.31
N ASN A 33 6.81 16.76 -13.53
CA ASN A 33 7.44 17.80 -14.33
C ASN A 33 6.45 18.93 -14.66
N ALA A 34 5.20 18.60 -15.00
CA ALA A 34 4.14 19.58 -15.25
C ALA A 34 3.75 20.37 -13.99
N LEU A 35 3.80 19.72 -12.82
CA LEU A 35 3.61 20.38 -11.54
C LEU A 35 4.72 21.41 -11.27
N LEU A 36 5.99 21.04 -11.49
CA LEU A 36 7.15 21.92 -11.29
C LEU A 36 7.23 23.05 -12.31
N SER A 37 6.89 22.79 -13.57
CA SER A 37 7.01 23.78 -14.65
C SER A 37 5.84 24.76 -14.72
N GLY A 38 4.75 24.50 -14.00
CA GLY A 38 3.49 25.24 -14.15
C GLY A 38 2.83 25.09 -15.52
N GLN A 39 3.32 24.20 -16.40
CA GLN A 39 2.75 24.02 -17.73
C GLN A 39 1.42 23.26 -17.68
N GLY A 40 0.36 23.91 -18.15
CA GLY A 40 -1.03 23.43 -18.18
C GLY A 40 -1.98 24.40 -17.47
N ASP A 41 -3.29 24.15 -17.53
CA ASP A 41 -4.33 25.01 -16.94
C ASP A 41 -4.14 25.18 -15.42
N GLU A 42 -3.44 26.21 -14.95
CA GLU A 42 -3.36 26.64 -13.53
C GLU A 42 -3.41 25.49 -12.51
N PRO A 43 -2.39 24.61 -12.47
CA PRO A 43 -2.46 23.33 -11.78
C PRO A 43 -2.70 23.45 -10.26
N ILE A 44 -2.17 24.51 -9.64
CA ILE A 44 -2.34 24.77 -8.20
C ILE A 44 -3.74 25.29 -7.89
N GLU A 45 -4.30 26.19 -8.70
CA GLU A 45 -5.67 26.69 -8.50
C GLU A 45 -6.69 25.55 -8.66
N ARG A 46 -6.54 24.76 -9.73
CA ARG A 46 -7.37 23.56 -9.94
C ARG A 46 -7.21 22.57 -8.80
N TRP A 47 -6.02 22.47 -8.21
CA TRP A 47 -5.78 21.59 -7.07
C TRP A 47 -6.52 22.08 -5.81
N ASN A 48 -6.34 23.35 -5.45
CA ASN A 48 -6.92 23.95 -4.25
C ASN A 48 -8.45 23.87 -4.23
N ALA A 49 -9.09 23.98 -5.39
CA ALA A 49 -10.54 23.81 -5.52
C ALA A 49 -11.05 22.39 -5.20
N LYS A 50 -10.18 21.39 -5.01
CA LYS A 50 -10.52 19.97 -4.88
C LYS A 50 -10.12 19.36 -3.53
N VAL A 51 -9.53 20.14 -2.64
CA VAL A 51 -9.12 19.68 -1.31
C VAL A 51 -9.97 20.37 -0.27
N PHE A 52 -10.65 19.58 0.56
CA PHE A 52 -11.40 20.07 1.71
C PHE A 52 -10.58 19.81 2.99
N GLN A 53 -10.17 20.88 3.68
CA GLN A 53 -9.24 20.83 4.84
C GLN A 53 -9.94 21.05 6.19
N ASP A 54 -11.28 21.13 6.22
CA ASP A 54 -12.04 21.56 7.40
C ASP A 54 -11.99 20.55 8.56
N LEU A 55 -12.00 21.07 9.80
CA LEU A 55 -12.10 20.31 11.06
C LEU A 55 -13.50 19.70 11.26
N GLU A 56 -14.52 20.20 10.55
CA GLU A 56 -15.86 19.61 10.45
C GLU A 56 -16.01 18.67 9.24
N SER A 57 -14.89 18.12 8.77
CA SER A 57 -14.84 17.17 7.66
C SER A 57 -15.76 15.97 7.90
N PRO A 58 -16.69 15.60 6.98
CA PRO A 58 -17.50 14.38 7.07
C PRO A 58 -16.69 13.11 6.77
N THR A 59 -15.43 13.09 7.19
CA THR A 59 -14.42 12.17 6.70
C THR A 59 -14.11 11.13 7.77
N ALA A 60 -13.21 10.20 7.46
CA ALA A 60 -12.90 9.12 8.38
C ALA A 60 -12.16 9.57 9.65
N SER A 61 -11.68 10.81 9.70
CA SER A 61 -11.06 11.40 10.89
C SER A 61 -11.23 12.91 10.91
N GLU A 62 -11.23 13.53 12.09
CA GLU A 62 -11.41 14.99 12.26
C GLU A 62 -10.26 15.82 11.64
N ASP A 63 -9.10 15.19 11.34
CA ASP A 63 -7.91 15.83 10.77
C ASP A 63 -7.57 15.39 9.32
N CYS A 64 -8.45 14.62 8.67
CA CYS A 64 -8.28 14.17 7.29
C CYS A 64 -8.61 15.28 6.28
N TRP A 65 -7.71 15.54 5.33
CA TRP A 65 -7.99 16.43 4.19
C TRP A 65 -8.57 15.63 3.04
N THR A 66 -9.85 15.82 2.72
CA THR A 66 -10.53 14.98 1.74
C THR A 66 -10.47 15.53 0.32
N TRP A 67 -10.11 14.66 -0.61
CA TRP A 67 -10.23 14.91 -2.04
C TRP A 67 -11.70 14.86 -2.48
N THR A 68 -12.21 15.95 -3.02
CA THR A 68 -13.63 16.09 -3.39
C THR A 68 -13.91 15.84 -4.87
N ALA A 69 -12.88 15.65 -5.70
CA ALA A 69 -13.04 15.37 -7.12
C ALA A 69 -12.99 13.85 -7.42
N SER A 70 -12.80 13.49 -8.69
CA SER A 70 -12.91 12.11 -9.16
C SER A 70 -12.05 11.12 -8.35
N LEU A 71 -12.68 10.03 -7.92
CA LEU A 71 -12.04 8.88 -7.30
C LEU A 71 -11.78 7.78 -8.32
N SER A 72 -10.78 6.94 -8.05
CA SER A 72 -10.57 5.67 -8.75
C SER A 72 -11.55 4.60 -8.26
N LYS A 73 -11.63 3.48 -8.99
CA LYS A 73 -12.40 2.29 -8.58
C LYS A 73 -12.00 1.75 -7.19
N ASP A 74 -10.78 2.05 -6.76
CA ASP A 74 -10.21 1.59 -5.49
C ASP A 74 -10.33 2.67 -4.40
N GLY A 75 -11.09 3.75 -4.62
CA GLY A 75 -11.36 4.82 -3.64
C GLY A 75 -10.34 5.95 -3.59
N TYR A 76 -9.20 5.84 -4.30
CA TYR A 76 -8.17 6.88 -4.28
C TYR A 76 -8.52 8.10 -5.13
N GLY A 77 -8.29 9.29 -4.58
CA GLY A 77 -8.36 10.55 -5.32
C GLY A 77 -7.47 10.56 -6.56
N SER A 78 -7.98 11.16 -7.64
CA SER A 78 -7.32 11.22 -8.94
C SER A 78 -7.28 12.65 -9.48
N PHE A 79 -6.13 13.05 -9.98
CA PHE A 79 -5.91 14.35 -10.59
C PHE A 79 -5.18 14.22 -11.94
N ARG A 80 -5.48 15.09 -12.90
CA ARG A 80 -4.86 15.06 -14.23
C ARG A 80 -3.96 16.27 -14.42
N LEU A 81 -2.67 16.01 -14.64
CA LEU A 81 -1.58 16.98 -14.78
C LEU A 81 -0.67 16.58 -15.94
N GLY A 82 -0.30 17.52 -16.80
CA GLY A 82 0.57 17.25 -17.95
C GLY A 82 0.05 16.13 -18.86
N GLY A 83 -1.27 16.03 -19.03
CA GLY A 83 -1.95 14.96 -19.78
C GLY A 83 -1.99 13.59 -19.08
N GLN A 84 -1.28 13.40 -17.96
CA GLN A 84 -1.16 12.16 -17.21
C GLN A 84 -2.07 12.14 -15.97
N LYS A 85 -2.60 10.97 -15.63
CA LYS A 85 -3.33 10.73 -14.38
C LYS A 85 -2.33 10.53 -13.23
N ALA A 86 -2.48 11.28 -12.15
CA ALA A 86 -1.76 11.13 -10.89
C ALA A 86 -2.76 10.81 -9.76
N ARG A 87 -2.30 10.11 -8.72
CA ARG A 87 -3.08 9.98 -7.48
C ARG A 87 -3.00 11.30 -6.73
N ALA A 88 -4.12 11.77 -6.19
CA ALA A 88 -4.19 13.07 -5.52
C ALA A 88 -3.17 13.16 -4.37
N HIS A 89 -3.16 12.20 -3.44
CA HIS A 89 -2.21 12.19 -2.33
C HIS A 89 -0.73 12.12 -2.76
N HIS A 90 -0.41 11.60 -3.96
CA HIS A 90 0.96 11.66 -4.49
C HIS A 90 1.36 13.07 -4.94
N VAL A 91 0.40 13.86 -5.42
CA VAL A 91 0.64 15.25 -5.85
C VAL A 91 0.95 16.10 -4.63
N LEU A 92 0.13 16.04 -3.58
CA LEU A 92 0.37 16.83 -2.37
C LEU A 92 1.65 16.39 -1.65
N TRP A 93 1.90 15.08 -1.56
CA TRP A 93 3.19 14.58 -1.07
C TRP A 93 4.37 15.19 -1.82
N ALA A 94 4.30 15.23 -3.15
CA ALA A 94 5.38 15.76 -3.98
C ALA A 94 5.56 17.27 -3.84
N LEU A 95 4.49 18.02 -3.59
CA LEU A 95 4.56 19.46 -3.28
C LEU A 95 5.29 19.69 -1.95
N GLU A 96 4.91 18.97 -0.90
CA GLU A 96 5.49 19.16 0.44
C GLU A 96 6.94 18.65 0.54
N HIS A 97 7.26 17.52 -0.11
CA HIS A 97 8.54 16.83 0.07
C HIS A 97 9.51 17.04 -1.10
N GLY A 98 9.12 17.84 -2.11
CA GLY A 98 9.95 18.11 -3.29
C GLY A 98 10.31 16.87 -4.11
N SER A 99 9.56 15.78 -3.97
CA SER A 99 9.77 14.55 -4.72
C SER A 99 8.52 13.67 -4.80
N PRO A 100 8.22 13.03 -5.95
CA PRO A 100 7.15 12.06 -6.04
C PRO A 100 7.57 10.75 -5.35
N PRO A 101 6.60 9.87 -5.02
CA PRO A 101 6.93 8.57 -4.42
C PRO A 101 7.95 7.78 -5.24
N ALA A 102 9.00 7.37 -4.54
CA ALA A 102 10.22 6.82 -5.07
C ALA A 102 10.22 5.28 -5.03
N TYR A 103 11.28 4.69 -5.57
CA TYR A 103 11.59 3.28 -5.41
C TYR A 103 12.75 3.12 -4.44
N VAL A 104 12.78 2.02 -3.69
CA VAL A 104 13.96 1.61 -2.92
C VAL A 104 14.68 0.51 -3.67
N TYR A 105 16.02 0.55 -3.66
CA TYR A 105 16.83 -0.54 -4.18
C TYR A 105 17.17 -1.48 -3.01
N VAL A 106 16.51 -2.63 -2.94
CA VAL A 106 16.68 -3.62 -1.86
C VAL A 106 17.06 -4.95 -2.48
N SER A 107 18.13 -5.58 -1.97
CA SER A 107 18.54 -6.94 -2.37
C SER A 107 18.66 -7.13 -3.90
N ASN A 108 19.31 -6.18 -4.58
CA ASN A 108 19.50 -6.14 -6.04
C ASN A 108 18.19 -6.10 -6.85
N ARG A 109 17.11 -5.57 -6.27
CA ARG A 109 15.83 -5.36 -6.95
C ARG A 109 15.29 -3.98 -6.64
N LEU A 110 14.68 -3.38 -7.67
CA LEU A 110 13.92 -2.15 -7.50
C LEU A 110 12.55 -2.50 -6.92
N GLU A 111 12.34 -2.15 -5.66
CA GLU A 111 11.05 -2.32 -5.00
C GLU A 111 10.30 -1.00 -4.95
N ARG A 112 9.00 -1.06 -5.23
CA ARG A 112 8.14 0.12 -5.14
C ARG A 112 7.90 0.46 -3.67
N VAL A 113 8.19 1.70 -3.30
CA VAL A 113 7.73 2.25 -2.03
C VAL A 113 6.26 2.66 -2.20
N HIS A 114 5.43 2.25 -1.26
CA HIS A 114 4.03 2.61 -1.21
C HIS A 114 3.89 3.89 -0.40
N LEU A 115 3.05 4.80 -0.87
CA LEU A 115 2.61 5.94 -0.06
C LEU A 115 1.36 5.47 0.69
N GLY A 116 1.57 4.98 1.92
CA GLY A 116 0.53 4.39 2.75
C GLY A 116 -0.22 5.44 3.57
N HIS A 117 -1.54 5.27 3.70
CA HIS A 117 -2.40 6.12 4.52
C HIS A 117 -2.33 5.70 5.98
N LEU A 118 -1.60 6.45 6.81
CA LEU A 118 -1.51 6.23 8.25
C LEU A 118 -2.86 6.41 8.95
N CYS A 119 -3.76 7.26 8.43
CA CYS A 119 -5.11 7.43 8.98
C CYS A 119 -5.93 6.13 8.91
N HIS A 120 -5.76 5.34 7.85
CA HIS A 120 -6.36 4.01 7.76
C HIS A 120 -5.80 3.06 8.83
N ASP A 121 -4.50 3.14 9.12
CA ASP A 121 -3.87 2.25 10.11
C ASP A 121 -4.26 2.60 11.55
N ARG A 122 -4.69 3.86 11.81
CA ARG A 122 -5.11 4.36 13.13
C ARG A 122 -6.59 4.17 13.42
N ASP A 123 -7.46 4.17 12.40
CA ASP A 123 -8.90 3.97 12.58
C ASP A 123 -9.24 2.47 12.70
N GLU A 124 -9.45 2.02 13.93
CA GLU A 124 -9.85 0.66 14.25
C GLU A 124 -11.26 0.30 13.75
N THR A 125 -12.10 1.31 13.47
CA THR A 125 -13.47 1.11 12.95
C THR A 125 -13.50 0.94 11.43
N CYS A 126 -12.39 1.22 10.76
CA CYS A 126 -12.30 1.10 9.32
C CYS A 126 -12.47 -0.36 8.89
N GLN A 127 -13.37 -0.61 7.96
CA GLN A 127 -13.54 -1.93 7.34
C GLN A 127 -12.58 -2.14 6.15
N GLY A 128 -11.84 -1.10 5.77
CA GLY A 128 -11.02 -1.07 4.56
C GLY A 128 -11.84 -1.15 3.27
N GLY A 129 -11.22 -1.70 2.23
CA GLY A 129 -11.85 -1.84 0.91
C GLY A 129 -11.99 -0.53 0.10
N PRO A 130 -12.54 -0.59 -1.13
CA PRO A 130 -12.62 0.55 -2.04
C PRO A 130 -13.51 1.71 -1.58
N SER A 131 -14.48 1.45 -0.71
CA SER A 131 -15.37 2.46 -0.12
C SER A 131 -14.78 3.16 1.10
N CYS A 132 -13.58 2.77 1.52
CA CYS A 132 -12.87 3.40 2.63
C CYS A 132 -12.60 4.88 2.34
N LEU A 133 -13.16 5.76 3.18
CA LEU A 133 -13.02 7.21 3.05
C LEU A 133 -11.57 7.69 3.22
N HIS A 134 -10.73 7.00 4.00
CA HIS A 134 -9.31 7.33 4.15
C HIS A 134 -8.54 7.34 2.82
N ARG A 135 -8.99 6.56 1.82
CA ARG A 135 -8.30 6.51 0.52
C ARG A 135 -8.42 7.82 -0.27
N ALA A 136 -9.42 8.63 0.07
CA ALA A 136 -9.59 9.99 -0.45
C ALA A 136 -8.78 11.03 0.33
N CYS A 137 -8.18 10.69 1.48
CA CYS A 137 -7.35 11.61 2.23
C CYS A 137 -6.09 11.98 1.44
N VAL A 138 -5.76 13.27 1.42
CA VAL A 138 -4.55 13.82 0.81
C VAL A 138 -3.58 14.43 1.83
N ASN A 139 -3.97 14.56 3.10
CA ASN A 139 -3.16 15.15 4.16
C ASN A 139 -1.76 14.49 4.22
N PRO A 140 -0.67 15.22 3.94
CA PRO A 140 0.70 14.68 3.94
C PRO A 140 1.13 14.09 5.29
N GLU A 141 0.63 14.61 6.41
CA GLU A 141 0.91 14.08 7.76
C GLU A 141 0.25 12.72 8.02
N HIS A 142 -0.71 12.34 7.17
CA HIS A 142 -1.35 11.02 7.17
C HIS A 142 -0.74 10.07 6.15
N LEU A 143 0.38 10.43 5.53
CA LEU A 143 1.05 9.61 4.53
C LEU A 143 2.45 9.23 5.01
N ALA A 144 2.86 8.01 4.70
CA ALA A 144 4.23 7.58 4.90
C ALA A 144 4.72 6.74 3.73
N LEU A 145 5.98 6.93 3.38
CA LEU A 145 6.69 6.02 2.48
C LEU A 145 6.94 4.70 3.22
N GLN A 146 6.25 3.66 2.77
CA GLN A 146 6.30 2.32 3.34
C GLN A 146 6.86 1.33 2.33
N SER A 147 7.72 0.41 2.78
CA SER A 147 8.08 -0.73 1.93
C SER A 147 6.83 -1.56 1.61
N GLN A 148 6.86 -2.32 0.52
CA GLN A 148 5.75 -3.22 0.18
C GLN A 148 5.40 -4.13 1.36
N SER A 149 6.41 -4.65 2.07
CA SER A 149 6.22 -5.52 3.22
C SER A 149 5.51 -4.82 4.39
N THR A 150 5.86 -3.55 4.66
CA THR A 150 5.27 -2.77 5.75
C THR A 150 3.84 -2.36 5.40
N ASN A 151 3.61 -1.83 4.20
CA ASN A 151 2.28 -1.44 3.74
C ASN A 151 1.30 -2.63 3.73
N VAL A 152 1.74 -3.82 3.31
CA VAL A 152 0.91 -5.03 3.33
C VAL A 152 0.60 -5.49 4.76
N ARG A 153 1.59 -5.40 5.68
CA ARG A 153 1.43 -5.81 7.08
C ARG A 153 0.53 -4.87 7.88
N ALA A 154 0.56 -3.58 7.57
CA ALA A 154 -0.23 -2.55 8.24
C ALA A 154 -1.73 -2.65 7.89
N GLY A 155 -2.06 -2.96 6.63
CA GLY A 155 -3.46 -3.07 6.20
C GLY A 155 -4.22 -4.23 6.86
N HIS A 156 -5.55 -4.13 6.89
CA HIS A 156 -6.44 -5.13 7.52
C HIS A 156 -6.22 -6.57 7.07
N GLY A 157 -5.84 -6.80 5.81
CA GLY A 157 -5.50 -8.15 5.32
C GLY A 157 -4.27 -8.73 6.04
N GLY A 158 -3.24 -7.91 6.24
CA GLY A 158 -2.05 -8.27 7.01
C GLY A 158 -2.39 -8.52 8.48
N ASP A 159 -3.20 -7.66 9.08
CA ASP A 159 -3.66 -7.81 10.48
C ASP A 159 -4.53 -9.06 10.69
N PHE A 160 -5.51 -9.30 9.81
CA PHE A 160 -6.30 -10.53 9.79
C PHE A 160 -5.41 -11.77 9.72
N HIS A 161 -4.44 -11.77 8.80
CA HIS A 161 -3.50 -12.89 8.68
C HIS A 161 -2.59 -13.02 9.90
N ARG A 162 -2.18 -11.93 10.56
CA ARG A 162 -1.41 -11.96 11.82
C ARG A 162 -2.23 -12.58 12.96
N ARG A 163 -3.46 -12.12 13.16
CA ARG A 163 -4.38 -12.54 14.24
C ARG A 163 -4.93 -13.96 14.06
N LYS A 164 -4.89 -14.50 12.84
CA LYS A 164 -5.35 -15.85 12.55
C LYS A 164 -4.64 -16.89 13.44
N ALA A 165 -5.40 -17.47 14.37
CA ALA A 165 -4.96 -18.45 15.36
C ALA A 165 -5.08 -19.92 14.90
N GLN A 166 -5.87 -20.17 13.85
CA GLN A 166 -6.14 -21.52 13.35
C GLN A 166 -6.06 -21.60 11.82
N CYS A 167 -5.73 -22.77 11.28
CA CYS A 167 -5.79 -23.00 9.83
C CYS A 167 -7.24 -23.16 9.33
N PRO A 168 -7.52 -23.15 8.00
CA PRO A 168 -8.87 -23.40 7.48
C PRO A 168 -9.45 -24.77 7.86
N SER A 169 -8.58 -25.74 8.10
CA SER A 169 -8.99 -27.04 8.65
C SER A 169 -9.25 -26.99 10.15
N GLY A 170 -8.96 -25.91 10.88
CA GLY A 170 -9.25 -25.81 12.32
C GLY A 170 -8.11 -26.19 13.27
N HIS A 171 -6.93 -26.56 12.77
CA HIS A 171 -5.77 -26.80 13.64
C HIS A 171 -5.24 -25.51 14.27
N ALA A 172 -5.06 -25.53 15.59
CA ALA A 172 -4.50 -24.42 16.35
C ALA A 172 -3.01 -24.23 16.06
N TYR A 173 -2.63 -23.03 15.64
CA TYR A 173 -1.23 -22.72 15.33
C TYR A 173 -0.33 -22.71 16.57
N ALA A 174 -0.88 -22.44 17.75
CA ALA A 174 -0.15 -22.49 19.02
C ALA A 174 0.29 -23.92 19.38
N GLU A 175 -0.49 -24.93 18.99
CA GLU A 175 -0.23 -26.34 19.30
C GLU A 175 0.65 -26.99 18.22
N PHE A 176 0.27 -26.84 16.95
CA PHE A 176 0.91 -27.58 15.85
C PHE A 176 2.03 -26.81 15.16
N GLY A 177 2.09 -25.48 15.32
CA GLY A 177 2.97 -24.63 14.54
C GLY A 177 2.51 -24.47 13.07
N PHE A 178 3.17 -23.55 12.35
CA PHE A 178 2.63 -23.06 11.08
C PHE A 178 3.66 -22.60 10.04
N SER A 179 4.92 -23.02 10.11
CA SER A 179 5.96 -22.57 9.17
C SER A 179 6.40 -23.68 8.22
N TYR A 180 6.51 -23.36 6.93
CA TYR A 180 7.16 -24.20 5.92
C TYR A 180 8.10 -23.34 5.08
N THR A 181 9.35 -23.79 4.95
CA THR A 181 10.35 -23.17 4.08
C THR A 181 10.55 -24.08 2.87
N ASP A 182 10.31 -23.55 1.67
CA ASP A 182 10.50 -24.34 0.44
C ASP A 182 12.00 -24.55 0.13
N PRO A 183 12.35 -25.47 -0.80
CA PRO A 183 13.74 -25.71 -1.17
C PRO A 183 14.47 -24.49 -1.75
N HIS A 184 13.74 -23.44 -2.15
CA HIS A 184 14.30 -22.18 -2.63
C HIS A 184 14.50 -21.16 -1.49
N GLY A 185 14.28 -21.55 -0.24
CA GLY A 185 14.49 -20.71 0.94
C GLY A 185 13.30 -19.79 1.28
N THR A 186 12.17 -19.87 0.57
CA THR A 186 11.02 -19.02 0.85
C THR A 186 10.17 -19.63 1.97
N THR A 187 10.03 -18.89 3.07
CA THR A 187 9.20 -19.30 4.21
C THR A 187 7.78 -18.78 4.09
N ARG A 188 6.78 -19.67 4.22
CA ARG A 188 5.35 -19.35 4.19
C ARG A 188 4.63 -19.92 5.42
N ARG A 189 3.47 -19.35 5.74
CA ARG A 189 2.57 -19.89 6.76
C ARG A 189 1.85 -21.13 6.21
N TYR A 190 2.20 -22.31 6.71
CA TYR A 190 1.57 -23.59 6.38
C TYR A 190 1.34 -24.42 7.65
N CYS A 191 0.11 -24.91 7.84
CA CYS A 191 -0.23 -25.70 9.02
C CYS A 191 0.54 -27.03 9.05
N ARG A 192 1.38 -27.27 10.07
CA ARG A 192 2.19 -28.49 10.15
C ARG A 192 1.34 -29.75 10.34
N ALA A 193 0.24 -29.67 11.10
CA ALA A 193 -0.73 -30.76 11.24
C ALA A 193 -1.31 -31.17 9.88
N CYS A 194 -1.76 -30.19 9.07
CA CYS A 194 -2.24 -30.45 7.71
C CYS A 194 -1.14 -31.07 6.83
N GLN A 195 0.12 -30.64 6.99
CA GLN A 195 1.25 -31.18 6.25
C GLN A 195 1.46 -32.67 6.53
N HIS A 196 1.29 -33.08 7.79
CA HIS A 196 1.39 -34.47 8.23
C HIS A 196 0.11 -35.28 7.96
N GLY A 197 -0.83 -34.75 7.18
CA GLY A 197 -2.07 -35.44 6.84
C GLY A 197 -3.09 -35.54 7.97
N GLN A 198 -2.91 -34.79 9.06
CA GLN A 198 -3.88 -34.79 10.16
C GLN A 198 -5.19 -34.15 9.71
N ARG A 199 -6.30 -34.80 10.05
CA ARG A 199 -7.65 -34.29 9.83
C ARG A 199 -8.14 -33.69 11.14
N ALA A 200 -8.51 -32.43 11.10
CA ALA A 200 -9.16 -31.80 12.23
C ALA A 200 -10.61 -32.28 12.39
N PRO A 201 -11.16 -32.23 13.61
CA PRO A 201 -12.53 -32.64 13.89
C PRO A 201 -13.60 -31.76 13.23
N GLN A 202 -13.29 -30.50 12.88
CA GLN A 202 -14.21 -29.59 12.20
C GLN A 202 -13.49 -28.84 11.08
N PHE A 203 -14.06 -28.85 9.86
CA PHE A 203 -13.55 -28.06 8.73
C PHE A 203 -14.34 -26.75 8.60
N ALA A 204 -13.65 -25.60 8.64
CA ALA A 204 -14.27 -24.27 8.61
C ALA A 204 -13.92 -23.52 7.31
N GLY A 205 -14.13 -24.15 6.14
CA GLY A 205 -13.87 -23.54 4.84
C GLY A 205 -14.70 -24.17 3.71
N SER A 206 -14.46 -23.77 2.45
CA SER A 206 -14.87 -24.54 1.29
C SER A 206 -13.66 -25.34 0.77
N ARG A 207 -13.82 -26.65 0.59
CA ARG A 207 -12.83 -27.43 -0.15
C ARG A 207 -12.99 -27.02 -1.62
N LYS A 208 -12.19 -26.08 -2.12
CA LYS A 208 -11.90 -26.09 -3.57
C LYS A 208 -11.22 -27.43 -3.82
N GLY A 209 -11.95 -28.33 -4.48
CA GLY A 209 -11.63 -29.75 -4.57
C GLY A 209 -10.16 -29.99 -4.88
N LEU A 210 -9.45 -30.59 -3.92
CA LEU A 210 -8.33 -31.45 -4.26
C LEU A 210 -8.97 -32.77 -4.69
N GLU A 211 -9.12 -32.96 -5.99
CA GLU A 211 -9.21 -34.32 -6.53
C GLU A 211 -7.87 -34.99 -6.22
N VAL A 212 -7.91 -35.92 -5.28
CA VAL A 212 -6.79 -36.82 -5.04
C VAL A 212 -6.89 -37.82 -6.17
N ALA A 213 -5.95 -37.75 -7.13
CA ALA A 213 -5.81 -38.79 -8.14
C ALA A 213 -5.64 -40.14 -7.42
N ALA A 214 -6.43 -41.12 -7.85
CA ALA A 214 -6.44 -42.49 -7.36
C ALA A 214 -5.10 -43.20 -7.61
#